data_AF-V4NFB3-F1
#
_entry.id   AF-V4NFB3-F1
#
_cell.length_a   1.000
_cell.length_b   1.000
_cell.length_c   1.000
_cell.angle_alpha   90.00
_cell.angle_beta   90.00
_cell.angle_gamma   90.00
#
_symmetry.space_group_name_H-M   'P 1'
#
loop_
_entity.id
_entity.type
_entity.pdbx_description
1 polymer ?
#
loop_
_entity_poly.entity_id
_entity_poly.type
_entity_poly.pdbx_seq_one_letter_code
_entity_poly.pdbx_strand_id
1 'polypeptide(L)'
;MAALIPILQPFFSSTTEPQTPISAQTSDNLPRTLSRRGAVSLSSVTLLLSLSPIDPAFAFGISGPKEWLKDQKKKSSRFLLAPIDASRESLRSVYLSLTTRETDYTDKDLESLQNLLRSSARDCVPKERSSLVDFQSKTGVEVCTFKLVVKNAASLLDDKDPLKVEAEDILNDLIRSFGSLIVLTNGIDMNLPSDRKNISDAVMESISFLDKFEKSVKDCLEI
;
A
#
# COMPACT_ATOMS: atom_id res chain seq x y z
N MET A 1 35.06 -50.72 -22.81
CA MET A 1 35.39 -51.07 -21.41
C MET A 1 35.52 -49.78 -20.63
N ALA A 2 35.13 -49.81 -19.34
CA ALA A 2 35.08 -48.72 -18.35
C ALA A 2 33.88 -47.74 -18.49
N ALA A 3 33.18 -47.29 -17.44
CA ALA A 3 33.06 -47.72 -16.05
C ALA A 3 31.77 -47.06 -15.47
N LEU A 4 31.07 -47.77 -14.59
CA LEU A 4 29.94 -47.31 -13.78
C LEU A 4 30.45 -46.57 -12.52
N ILE A 5 29.93 -45.38 -12.19
CA ILE A 5 29.97 -44.76 -10.85
C ILE A 5 28.69 -43.87 -10.64
N PRO A 6 28.14 -43.76 -9.41
CA PRO A 6 26.69 -43.77 -9.16
C PRO A 6 26.06 -42.44 -8.69
N ILE A 7 24.74 -42.48 -8.59
CA ILE A 7 23.83 -41.47 -8.02
C ILE A 7 23.98 -41.42 -6.50
N LEU A 8 24.22 -40.24 -5.93
CA LEU A 8 24.21 -39.99 -4.49
C LEU A 8 22.93 -39.22 -4.11
N GLN A 9 22.05 -39.86 -3.33
CA GLN A 9 20.95 -39.22 -2.60
C GLN A 9 21.47 -38.68 -1.25
N PRO A 10 20.93 -37.59 -0.70
CA PRO A 10 21.07 -37.31 0.72
C PRO A 10 19.99 -38.07 1.52
N PHE A 11 20.50 -38.82 2.51
CA PHE A 11 19.79 -39.56 3.53
C PHE A 11 18.96 -38.65 4.45
N PHE A 12 17.73 -39.06 4.72
CA PHE A 12 17.01 -38.73 5.95
C PHE A 12 17.57 -39.61 7.08
N SER A 13 17.92 -39.02 8.23
CA SER A 13 18.08 -39.73 9.49
C SER A 13 17.37 -38.98 10.61
N SER A 14 16.33 -39.65 11.12
CA SER A 14 15.67 -39.44 12.40
C SER A 14 16.50 -40.10 13.50
N THR A 15 16.61 -39.46 14.65
CA THR A 15 16.83 -40.15 15.92
C THR A 15 16.13 -39.43 17.06
N THR A 16 15.44 -40.25 17.84
CA THR A 16 14.49 -40.00 18.91
C THR A 16 15.20 -39.99 20.28
N GLU A 17 14.65 -39.20 21.22
CA GLU A 17 14.61 -39.23 22.71
C GLU A 17 15.20 -40.44 23.50
N PRO A 18 15.44 -40.41 24.86
CA PRO A 18 14.44 -39.95 25.87
C PRO A 18 14.93 -39.49 27.29
N GLN A 19 13.92 -39.09 28.10
CA GLN A 19 13.74 -39.29 29.56
C GLN A 19 13.72 -38.08 30.54
N THR A 20 12.49 -37.81 31.01
CA THR A 20 12.07 -37.24 32.31
C THR A 20 12.29 -38.24 33.48
N PRO A 21 12.07 -37.91 34.79
CA PRO A 21 10.71 -38.01 35.38
C PRO A 21 10.38 -37.22 36.70
N ILE A 22 9.06 -37.07 37.00
CA ILE A 22 8.33 -37.11 38.33
C ILE A 22 8.46 -35.88 39.29
N SER A 23 7.48 -35.36 40.06
CA SER A 23 6.05 -35.60 40.48
C SER A 23 5.51 -34.26 41.04
N ALA A 24 4.27 -33.79 40.82
CA ALA A 24 2.97 -34.09 41.48
C ALA A 24 2.88 -33.89 43.02
N GLN A 25 2.08 -32.90 43.47
CA GLN A 25 1.04 -32.95 44.55
C GLN A 25 0.46 -31.53 44.77
N THR A 26 -0.82 -31.25 44.47
CA THR A 26 -2.03 -31.33 45.33
C THR A 26 -2.12 -30.22 46.39
N SER A 27 -3.15 -29.34 46.31
CA SER A 27 -4.12 -29.11 47.41
C SER A 27 -5.11 -27.98 47.08
N ASP A 28 -6.39 -28.36 46.94
CA ASP A 28 -7.59 -27.79 47.53
C ASP A 28 -7.62 -26.32 47.99
N ASN A 29 -8.65 -25.57 47.54
CA ASN A 29 -9.77 -25.16 48.39
C ASN A 29 -10.79 -24.25 47.65
N LEU A 30 -11.96 -24.83 47.35
CA LEU A 30 -13.26 -24.15 47.35
C LEU A 30 -13.99 -24.69 48.60
N PRO A 31 -14.57 -23.86 49.49
CA PRO A 31 -16.03 -23.66 49.47
C PRO A 31 -16.43 -22.25 49.99
N ARG A 32 -17.57 -21.65 49.63
CA ARG A 32 -18.89 -22.09 50.07
C ARG A 32 -19.98 -21.32 49.33
N THR A 33 -20.96 -22.10 48.92
CA THR A 33 -22.35 -21.75 48.69
C THR A 33 -22.95 -20.94 49.85
N LEU A 34 -23.74 -19.92 49.53
CA LEU A 34 -24.91 -19.54 50.33
C LEU A 34 -26.13 -19.39 49.41
N SER A 35 -26.91 -20.46 49.40
CA SER A 35 -28.33 -20.47 49.07
C SER A 35 -29.11 -19.82 50.21
N ARG A 36 -30.20 -19.09 49.89
CA ARG A 36 -31.58 -19.36 50.39
C ARG A 36 -32.48 -18.11 50.50
N ARG A 37 -33.51 -18.11 49.64
CA ARG A 37 -34.90 -17.60 49.79
C ARG A 37 -35.19 -16.09 49.81
N GLY A 38 -36.18 -15.71 48.99
CA GLY A 38 -37.00 -14.52 49.22
C GLY A 38 -37.78 -14.07 48.00
N ALA A 39 -38.82 -14.81 47.61
CA ALA A 39 -39.84 -14.29 46.71
C ALA A 39 -40.68 -13.25 47.47
N VAL A 40 -40.74 -12.00 46.99
CA VAL A 40 -41.88 -11.11 47.22
C VAL A 40 -42.10 -10.25 45.97
N SER A 41 -43.31 -10.39 45.45
CA SER A 41 -43.94 -9.64 44.38
C SER A 41 -44.46 -8.28 44.88
N LEU A 42 -44.78 -7.39 43.94
CA LEU A 42 -45.52 -6.11 44.04
C LEU A 42 -44.68 -4.86 44.36
N SER A 43 -44.50 -3.97 43.38
CA SER A 43 -45.48 -2.89 43.18
C SER A 43 -45.16 -2.06 41.94
N SER A 44 -46.16 -1.93 41.07
CA SER A 44 -46.21 -0.99 39.96
C SER A 44 -46.37 0.43 40.52
N VAL A 45 -45.47 1.35 40.16
CA VAL A 45 -45.74 2.79 40.24
C VAL A 45 -45.40 3.40 38.88
N THR A 46 -46.43 3.56 38.06
CA THR A 46 -46.46 4.49 36.93
C THR A 46 -46.46 5.92 37.46
N LEU A 47 -45.37 6.66 37.25
CA LEU A 47 -45.44 8.11 37.15
C LEU A 47 -45.15 8.50 35.69
N LEU A 48 -46.23 8.74 34.95
CA LEU A 48 -46.23 9.55 33.74
C LEU A 48 -46.09 11.01 34.17
N LEU A 49 -44.97 11.65 33.82
CA LEU A 49 -44.69 13.10 33.75
C LEU A 49 -43.18 13.17 33.43
N SER A 50 -42.65 13.60 32.28
CA SER A 50 -43.11 14.51 31.24
C SER A 50 -42.13 14.31 30.07
N LEU A 51 -42.62 13.93 28.88
CA LEU A 51 -41.81 14.00 27.66
C LEU A 51 -41.67 15.47 27.26
N SER A 52 -40.68 16.14 27.84
CA SER A 52 -40.05 17.26 27.15
C SER A 52 -39.33 16.67 25.94
N PRO A 53 -39.43 17.26 24.73
CA PRO A 53 -38.47 16.96 23.68
C PRO A 53 -37.10 17.24 24.28
N ILE A 54 -36.27 16.21 24.42
CA ILE A 54 -34.84 16.43 24.52
C ILE A 54 -34.48 16.95 23.13
N ASP A 55 -34.46 18.27 22.99
CA ASP A 55 -33.74 18.91 21.91
C ASP A 55 -32.35 18.28 21.91
N PRO A 56 -31.88 17.72 20.79
CA PRO A 56 -30.52 17.27 20.71
C PRO A 56 -29.67 18.54 20.75
N ALA A 57 -29.22 18.92 21.94
CA ALA A 57 -28.16 19.89 22.14
C ALA A 57 -26.82 19.28 21.68
N PHE A 58 -26.72 18.89 20.41
CA PHE A 58 -25.46 18.65 19.71
C PHE A 58 -25.04 19.97 19.05
N ALA A 59 -24.64 20.95 19.86
CA ALA A 59 -24.07 22.18 19.34
C ALA A 59 -23.01 22.75 20.29
N PHE A 60 -22.07 21.89 20.71
CA PHE A 60 -20.77 22.32 21.22
C PHE A 60 -19.66 21.52 20.54
N GLY A 61 -19.15 22.08 19.43
CA GLY A 61 -17.73 22.06 19.05
C GLY A 61 -17.02 20.76 18.65
N ILE A 62 -17.58 19.57 18.86
CA ILE A 62 -16.96 18.31 18.43
C ILE A 62 -17.43 17.95 17.03
N SER A 63 -16.57 18.26 16.07
CA SER A 63 -16.57 17.70 14.71
C SER A 63 -16.93 16.21 14.76
N GLY A 64 -17.96 15.78 14.01
CA GLY A 64 -18.42 14.39 14.02
C GLY A 64 -17.31 13.42 13.62
N PRO A 65 -17.43 12.10 13.90
CA PRO A 65 -16.34 11.14 13.67
C PRO A 65 -15.75 11.16 12.25
N LYS A 66 -16.59 11.35 11.22
CA LYS A 66 -16.15 11.48 9.82
C LYS A 66 -15.29 12.72 9.58
N GLU A 67 -15.70 13.86 10.14
CA GLU A 67 -15.00 15.13 9.95
C GLU A 67 -13.71 15.18 10.80
N TRP A 68 -13.72 14.57 12.00
CA TRP A 68 -12.50 14.32 12.76
C TRP A 68 -11.48 13.45 11.97
N LEU A 69 -11.93 12.36 11.33
CA LEU A 69 -11.06 11.52 10.49
C LEU A 69 -10.49 12.28 9.29
N LYS A 70 -11.29 13.16 8.69
CA LYS A 70 -10.88 14.01 7.59
C LYS A 70 -9.76 14.96 8.01
N ASP A 71 -9.89 15.61 9.17
CA ASP A 71 -8.82 16.45 9.73
C ASP A 71 -7.53 15.66 10.01
N GLN A 72 -7.63 14.41 10.47
CA GLN A 72 -6.46 13.55 10.65
C GLN A 72 -5.78 13.21 9.32
N LYS A 73 -6.55 12.90 8.28
CA LYS A 73 -6.01 12.67 6.93
C LYS A 73 -5.31 13.91 6.39
N LYS A 74 -5.91 15.09 6.52
CA LYS A 74 -5.27 16.37 6.14
C LYS A 74 -3.94 16.59 6.87
N LYS A 75 -3.89 16.37 8.19
CA LYS A 75 -2.66 16.49 9.01
C LYS A 75 -1.57 15.48 8.64
N SER A 76 -1.96 14.27 8.24
CA SER A 76 -1.04 13.20 7.87
C SER A 76 -0.70 13.15 6.37
N SER A 77 -1.28 14.05 5.57
CA SER A 77 -1.20 14.07 4.10
C SER A 77 0.22 13.99 3.55
N ARG A 78 1.21 14.62 4.20
CA ARG A 78 2.62 14.54 3.80
C ARG A 78 3.15 13.11 3.64
N PHE A 79 2.69 12.19 4.48
CA PHE A 79 3.12 10.78 4.42
C PHE A 79 2.43 10.04 3.27
N LEU A 80 1.24 10.50 2.90
CA LEU A 80 0.51 9.98 1.75
C LEU A 80 1.10 10.45 0.43
N LEU A 81 1.59 11.69 0.38
CA LEU A 81 2.20 12.28 -0.81
C LEU A 81 3.68 11.89 -0.99
N ALA A 82 4.38 11.45 0.06
CA ALA A 82 5.81 11.11 0.01
C ALA A 82 6.21 10.12 -1.11
N PRO A 83 5.45 9.06 -1.44
CA PRO A 83 5.78 8.19 -2.56
C PRO A 83 5.75 8.91 -3.92
N ILE A 84 4.85 9.89 -4.08
CA ILE A 84 4.72 10.71 -5.29
C ILE A 84 5.95 11.62 -5.42
N ASP A 85 6.32 12.31 -4.34
CA ASP A 85 7.51 13.17 -4.29
C ASP A 85 8.79 12.38 -4.60
N ALA A 86 8.95 11.21 -3.99
CA ALA A 86 10.10 10.36 -4.22
C ALA A 86 10.20 9.87 -5.68
N SER A 87 9.05 9.57 -6.31
CA SER A 87 9.01 9.21 -7.74
C SER A 87 9.33 10.38 -8.65
N ARG A 88 8.80 11.58 -8.34
CA ARG A 88 9.13 12.80 -9.07
C ARG A 88 10.61 13.12 -9.01
N GLU A 89 11.22 13.03 -7.83
CA GLU A 89 12.66 13.29 -7.66
C GLU A 89 13.51 12.29 -8.44
N SER A 90 13.11 11.01 -8.42
CA SER A 90 13.79 9.97 -9.21
C SER A 90 13.71 10.26 -10.71
N LEU A 91 12.54 10.66 -11.23
CA LEU A 91 12.37 11.04 -12.64
C LEU A 91 13.17 12.30 -13.00
N ARG A 92 13.24 13.30 -12.11
CA ARG A 92 14.08 14.49 -12.31
C ARG A 92 15.56 14.14 -12.38
N SER A 93 16.02 13.23 -11.52
CA SER A 93 17.39 12.72 -11.57
C SER A 93 17.69 12.03 -12.91
N VAL A 94 16.76 11.22 -13.43
CA VAL A 94 16.87 10.61 -14.77
C VAL A 94 16.94 11.68 -15.85
N TYR A 95 16.02 12.66 -15.83
CA TYR A 95 16.00 13.76 -16.81
C TYR A 95 17.32 14.54 -16.82
N LEU A 96 17.87 14.87 -15.65
CA LEU A 96 19.16 15.53 -15.53
C LEU A 96 20.28 14.67 -16.11
N SER A 97 20.32 13.37 -15.81
CA SER A 97 21.31 12.45 -16.40
C SER A 97 21.21 12.41 -17.93
N LEU A 98 20.01 12.42 -18.49
CA LEU A 98 19.80 12.36 -19.95
C LEU A 98 20.24 13.64 -20.67
N THR A 99 20.12 14.79 -20.01
CA THR A 99 20.33 16.11 -20.62
C THR A 99 21.70 16.73 -20.36
N THR A 100 22.34 16.40 -19.23
CA THR A 100 23.60 17.01 -18.80
C THR A 100 24.84 16.16 -19.05
N ARG A 101 24.65 14.89 -19.39
CA ARG A 101 25.75 13.95 -19.53
C ARG A 101 26.48 14.13 -20.85
N GLU A 102 27.78 14.35 -20.76
CA GLU A 102 28.70 14.54 -21.90
C GLU A 102 29.42 13.26 -22.33
N THR A 103 29.41 12.22 -21.49
CA THR A 103 30.06 10.94 -21.74
C THR A 103 29.09 9.86 -22.18
N ASP A 104 29.59 8.90 -22.96
CA ASP A 104 28.82 7.74 -23.41
C ASP A 104 28.26 6.94 -22.22
N TYR A 105 27.11 6.29 -22.45
CA TYR A 105 26.45 5.43 -21.47
C TYR A 105 27.11 4.05 -21.49
N THR A 106 27.59 3.61 -20.32
CA THR A 106 28.03 2.23 -20.13
C THR A 106 26.83 1.33 -19.82
N ASP A 107 26.99 0.01 -19.97
CA ASP A 107 25.93 -0.95 -19.61
C ASP A 107 25.46 -0.80 -18.16
N LYS A 108 26.38 -0.44 -17.25
CA LYS A 108 26.06 -0.18 -15.83
C LYS A 108 25.19 1.07 -15.65
N ASP A 109 25.43 2.10 -16.45
CA ASP A 109 24.62 3.31 -16.42
C ASP A 109 23.21 3.03 -16.92
N LEU A 110 23.09 2.25 -18.00
CA LEU A 110 21.81 1.85 -18.56
C LEU A 110 21.01 1.00 -17.55
N GLU A 111 21.66 0.03 -16.91
CA GLU A 111 21.02 -0.79 -15.87
C GLU A 111 20.56 0.07 -14.69
N SER A 112 21.41 1.00 -14.22
CA SER A 112 21.07 1.93 -13.14
C SER A 112 19.87 2.81 -13.50
N LEU A 113 19.85 3.36 -14.71
CA LEU A 113 18.76 4.20 -15.21
C LEU A 113 17.45 3.41 -15.32
N GLN A 114 17.48 2.19 -15.87
CA GLN A 114 16.31 1.33 -15.96
C GLN A 114 15.79 0.93 -14.56
N ASN A 115 16.69 0.61 -13.63
CA ASN A 115 16.31 0.28 -12.26
C ASN A 115 15.68 1.49 -11.55
N LEU A 116 16.23 2.69 -11.76
CA LEU A 116 15.68 3.92 -11.23
C LEU A 116 14.27 4.19 -11.78
N LEU A 117 14.06 4.07 -13.10
CA LEU A 117 12.75 4.20 -13.73
C LEU A 117 11.73 3.18 -13.22
N ARG A 118 12.13 1.90 -13.11
CA ARG A 118 11.26 0.85 -12.56
C ARG A 118 10.90 1.12 -11.10
N SER A 119 11.85 1.59 -10.28
CA SER A 119 11.60 1.95 -8.88
C SER A 119 10.69 3.17 -8.74
N SER A 120 10.75 4.11 -9.69
CA SER A 120 9.91 5.30 -9.73
C SER A 120 8.44 4.97 -9.96
N ALA A 121 8.13 3.84 -10.59
CA ALA A 121 6.76 3.37 -10.79
C ALA A 121 6.12 2.75 -9.52
N ARG A 122 6.85 2.61 -8.40
CA ARG A 122 6.35 2.15 -7.08
C ARG A 122 5.46 0.90 -7.13
N ASP A 123 5.95 -0.09 -7.89
CA ASP A 123 5.33 -1.39 -8.10
C ASP A 123 3.98 -1.37 -8.84
N CYS A 124 3.67 -0.27 -9.54
CA CYS A 124 2.46 -0.14 -10.33
C CYS A 124 2.57 -0.70 -11.75
N VAL A 125 3.79 -0.98 -12.22
CA VAL A 125 4.03 -1.61 -13.53
C VAL A 125 4.50 -3.05 -13.30
N PRO A 126 3.74 -4.07 -13.74
CA PRO A 126 4.15 -5.46 -13.61
C PRO A 126 5.50 -5.69 -14.28
N LYS A 127 6.41 -6.39 -13.60
CA LYS A 127 7.63 -6.88 -14.24
C LYS A 127 7.28 -8.10 -15.08
N GLU A 128 7.85 -8.25 -16.26
CA GLU A 128 7.88 -9.54 -16.97
C GLU A 128 8.63 -10.54 -16.08
N ARG A 129 7.90 -11.30 -15.27
CA ARG A 129 8.46 -12.35 -14.43
C ARG A 129 7.72 -13.64 -14.71
N SER A 130 8.37 -14.49 -15.49
CA SER A 130 8.01 -15.90 -15.58
C SER A 130 8.07 -16.57 -14.19
N SER A 131 6.93 -17.16 -13.78
CA SER A 131 6.73 -18.17 -12.73
C SER A 131 6.49 -17.72 -11.28
N LEU A 132 5.41 -18.28 -10.70
CA LEU A 132 5.00 -18.36 -9.29
C LEU A 132 4.73 -17.05 -8.51
N VAL A 133 5.63 -16.06 -8.55
CA VAL A 133 5.46 -14.78 -7.83
C VAL A 133 4.35 -13.93 -8.46
N ASP A 134 4.14 -14.04 -9.77
CA ASP A 134 3.01 -13.45 -10.48
C ASP A 134 1.66 -14.08 -10.11
N PHE A 135 1.66 -15.29 -9.54
CA PHE A 135 0.45 -15.91 -9.01
C PHE A 135 0.17 -15.43 -7.58
N GLN A 136 1.21 -15.13 -6.78
CA GLN A 136 1.07 -14.53 -5.45
C GLN A 136 0.69 -13.04 -5.52
N SER A 137 1.15 -12.29 -6.53
CA SER A 137 0.67 -10.92 -6.76
C SER A 137 -0.78 -10.87 -7.23
N LYS A 138 -1.32 -11.98 -7.75
CA LYS A 138 -2.76 -12.16 -8.02
C LYS A 138 -3.57 -12.55 -6.77
N THR A 139 -2.94 -12.95 -5.67
CA THR A 139 -3.65 -13.27 -4.42
C THR A 139 -3.86 -12.00 -3.59
N GLY A 140 -4.90 -11.23 -3.89
CA GLY A 140 -5.56 -10.29 -2.97
C GLY A 140 -4.75 -9.13 -2.36
N VAL A 141 -3.44 -9.02 -2.60
CA VAL A 141 -2.56 -7.98 -2.09
C VAL A 141 -2.35 -6.93 -3.17
N GLU A 142 -2.82 -5.71 -2.94
CA GLU A 142 -2.51 -4.59 -3.83
C GLU A 142 -1.04 -4.23 -3.75
N VAL A 143 -0.34 -4.40 -4.88
CA VAL A 143 1.10 -4.16 -4.97
C VAL A 143 1.41 -2.71 -5.38
N CYS A 144 0.54 -2.07 -6.18
CA CYS A 144 0.75 -0.70 -6.65
C CYS A 144 0.61 0.32 -5.52
N THR A 145 1.72 0.97 -5.15
CA THR A 145 1.74 1.97 -4.07
C THR A 145 0.82 3.15 -4.37
N PHE A 146 0.78 3.64 -5.62
CA PHE A 146 -0.09 4.76 -5.98
C PHE A 146 -1.58 4.42 -5.87
N LYS A 147 -1.95 3.16 -6.08
CA LYS A 147 -3.32 2.69 -5.85
C LYS A 147 -3.69 2.73 -4.37
N LEU A 148 -2.77 2.33 -3.50
CA LEU A 148 -2.94 2.45 -2.05
C LEU A 148 -3.08 3.91 -1.61
N VAL A 149 -2.35 4.83 -2.26
CA VAL A 149 -2.46 6.27 -2.04
C VAL A 149 -3.87 6.78 -2.35
N VAL A 150 -4.41 6.49 -3.55
CA VAL A 150 -5.77 6.90 -3.93
C VAL A 150 -6.81 6.32 -2.98
N LYS A 151 -6.72 5.01 -2.68
CA LYS A 151 -7.65 4.37 -1.76
C LYS A 151 -7.64 4.98 -0.38
N ASN A 152 -6.48 5.37 0.12
CA ASN A 152 -6.40 6.04 1.41
C ASN A 152 -7.01 7.45 1.32
N ALA A 153 -6.64 8.24 0.31
CA ALA A 153 -7.15 9.60 0.12
C ALA A 153 -8.68 9.62 0.02
N ALA A 154 -9.24 8.76 -0.85
CA ALA A 154 -10.66 8.71 -1.15
C ALA A 154 -11.50 7.83 -0.18
N SER A 155 -10.91 7.25 0.87
CA SER A 155 -11.62 6.34 1.80
C SER A 155 -12.79 6.96 2.57
N LEU A 156 -12.90 8.30 2.62
CA LEU A 156 -14.04 9.01 3.24
C LEU A 156 -15.08 9.48 2.22
N LEU A 157 -14.79 9.30 0.92
CA LEU A 157 -15.66 9.61 -0.20
C LEU A 157 -16.50 8.39 -0.57
N ASP A 158 -17.67 8.63 -1.15
CA ASP A 158 -18.52 7.56 -1.65
C ASP A 158 -17.92 6.97 -2.95
N ASP A 159 -18.26 5.71 -3.27
CA ASP A 159 -17.71 5.03 -4.46
C ASP A 159 -18.04 5.71 -5.79
N LYS A 160 -19.07 6.55 -5.81
CA LYS A 160 -19.49 7.32 -7.01
C LYS A 160 -19.12 8.81 -6.92
N ASP A 161 -18.32 9.18 -5.92
CA ASP A 161 -17.85 10.55 -5.79
C ASP A 161 -16.98 10.92 -7.02
N PRO A 162 -17.25 12.05 -7.69
CA PRO A 162 -16.52 12.43 -8.89
C PRO A 162 -15.01 12.59 -8.65
N LEU A 163 -14.59 13.06 -7.47
CA LEU A 163 -13.16 13.22 -7.15
C LEU A 163 -12.45 11.87 -7.06
N LYS A 164 -13.13 10.87 -6.50
CA LYS A 164 -12.61 9.50 -6.42
C LYS A 164 -12.46 8.88 -7.80
N VAL A 165 -13.50 8.99 -8.65
CA VAL A 165 -13.47 8.45 -10.01
C VAL A 165 -12.38 9.12 -10.85
N GLU A 166 -12.28 10.45 -10.78
CA GLU A 166 -11.24 11.21 -11.48
C GLU A 166 -9.82 10.82 -11.02
N ALA A 167 -9.60 10.66 -9.71
CA ALA A 167 -8.31 10.23 -9.18
C ALA A 167 -7.93 8.81 -9.63
N GLU A 168 -8.90 7.90 -9.76
CA GLU A 168 -8.69 6.55 -10.29
C GLU A 168 -8.36 6.57 -11.79
N ASP A 169 -9.02 7.42 -12.58
CA ASP A 169 -8.72 7.58 -14.01
C ASP A 169 -7.32 8.18 -14.24
N ILE A 170 -6.97 9.24 -13.50
CA ILE A 170 -5.62 9.85 -13.56
C ILE A 170 -4.55 8.84 -13.14
N LEU A 171 -4.82 8.01 -12.13
CA LEU A 171 -3.92 6.92 -11.74
C LEU A 171 -3.69 5.94 -12.90
N ASN A 172 -4.75 5.53 -13.60
CA ASN A 172 -4.62 4.60 -14.73
C ASN A 172 -3.77 5.19 -15.86
N ASP A 173 -3.92 6.49 -16.15
CA ASP A 173 -3.11 7.18 -17.13
C ASP A 173 -1.65 7.30 -16.70
N LEU A 174 -1.39 7.58 -15.41
CA LEU A 174 -0.03 7.58 -14.85
C LEU A 174 0.63 6.20 -14.98
N ILE A 175 -0.08 5.13 -14.65
CA ILE A 175 0.43 3.75 -14.77
C ILE A 175 0.75 3.43 -16.24
N ARG A 176 -0.13 3.82 -17.16
CA ARG A 176 0.10 3.66 -18.60
C ARG A 176 1.34 4.42 -19.05
N SER A 177 1.52 5.66 -18.59
CA SER A 177 2.69 6.49 -18.89
C SER A 177 4.00 5.82 -18.41
N PHE A 178 4.05 5.34 -17.16
CA PHE A 178 5.21 4.59 -16.67
C PHE A 178 5.45 3.29 -17.44
N GLY A 179 4.39 2.56 -17.80
CA GLY A 179 4.49 1.36 -18.62
C GLY A 179 5.15 1.64 -19.97
N SER A 180 4.66 2.66 -20.69
CA SER A 180 5.23 3.12 -21.95
C SER A 180 6.68 3.57 -21.79
N LEU A 181 7.00 4.34 -20.75
CA LEU A 181 8.36 4.81 -20.48
C LEU A 181 9.34 3.66 -20.24
N ILE A 182 8.95 2.66 -19.43
CA ILE A 182 9.80 1.51 -19.14
C ILE A 182 10.04 0.67 -20.41
N VAL A 183 9.00 0.44 -21.23
CA VAL A 183 9.14 -0.27 -22.51
C VAL A 183 10.07 0.49 -23.45
N LEU A 184 9.90 1.81 -23.55
CA LEU A 184 10.73 2.70 -24.37
C LEU A 184 12.22 2.53 -24.01
N THR A 185 12.56 2.47 -22.72
CA THR A 185 13.96 2.33 -22.28
C THR A 185 14.62 0.96 -22.50
N ASN A 186 13.88 -0.07 -22.89
CA ASN A 186 14.44 -1.40 -23.14
C ASN A 186 14.96 -1.59 -24.58
N GLY A 187 14.55 -0.75 -25.53
CA GLY A 187 14.79 -0.95 -26.97
C GLY A 187 15.64 0.11 -27.66
N ILE A 188 16.31 0.98 -26.89
CA ILE A 188 16.86 2.25 -27.38
C ILE A 188 18.35 2.37 -27.09
N ASP A 189 19.11 2.99 -28.02
CA ASP A 189 20.53 3.27 -27.85
C ASP A 189 20.74 4.64 -27.19
N MET A 190 21.10 4.64 -25.90
CA MET A 190 21.35 5.86 -25.14
C MET A 190 22.55 6.68 -25.64
N ASN A 191 23.42 6.13 -26.49
CA ASN A 191 24.50 6.89 -27.11
C ASN A 191 24.01 7.74 -28.29
N LEU A 192 22.83 7.44 -28.85
CA LEU A 192 22.22 8.24 -29.90
C LEU A 192 21.48 9.47 -29.30
N PRO A 193 21.77 10.70 -29.77
CA PRO A 193 21.13 11.90 -29.21
C PRO A 193 19.60 11.95 -29.37
N SER A 194 19.06 11.43 -30.49
CA SER A 194 17.60 11.39 -30.73
C SER A 194 16.87 10.51 -29.73
N ASP A 195 17.51 9.40 -29.37
CA ASP A 195 17.00 8.38 -28.48
C ASP A 195 16.97 8.89 -27.04
N ARG A 196 18.05 9.55 -26.59
CA ARG A 196 18.07 10.28 -25.32
C ARG A 196 16.99 11.34 -25.24
N LYS A 197 16.79 12.09 -26.34
CA LYS A 197 15.74 13.11 -26.42
C LYS A 197 14.34 12.50 -26.27
N ASN A 198 14.06 11.41 -26.97
CA ASN A 198 12.77 10.73 -26.88
C ASN A 198 12.46 10.25 -25.45
N ILE A 199 13.46 9.69 -24.77
CA ILE A 199 13.28 9.25 -23.38
C ILE A 199 13.11 10.44 -22.45
N SER A 200 13.91 11.50 -22.63
CA SER A 200 13.77 12.75 -21.87
C SER A 200 12.38 13.36 -22.01
N ASP A 201 11.83 13.39 -23.23
CA ASP A 201 10.50 13.90 -23.51
C ASP A 201 9.42 13.01 -22.82
N ALA A 202 9.56 11.68 -22.86
CA ALA A 202 8.68 10.74 -22.16
C ALA A 202 8.78 10.80 -20.61
N VAL A 203 9.97 11.09 -20.08
CA VAL A 203 10.18 11.33 -18.64
C VAL A 203 9.45 12.59 -18.21
N MET A 204 9.54 13.68 -18.98
CA MET A 204 8.78 14.91 -18.69
C MET A 204 7.27 14.68 -18.75
N GLU A 205 6.79 13.90 -19.73
CA GLU A 205 5.38 13.52 -19.80
C GLU A 205 4.94 12.76 -18.54
N SER A 206 5.75 11.79 -18.09
CA SER A 206 5.48 11.03 -16.85
C SER A 206 5.45 11.93 -15.60
N ILE A 207 6.34 12.94 -15.53
CA ILE A 207 6.31 13.95 -14.47
C ILE A 207 5.01 14.77 -14.53
N SER A 208 4.54 15.15 -15.71
CA SER A 208 3.27 15.86 -15.86
C SER A 208 2.07 15.02 -15.36
N PHE A 209 2.07 13.71 -15.65
CA PHE A 209 1.06 12.81 -15.09
C PHE A 209 1.19 12.67 -13.56
N LEU A 210 2.40 12.65 -12.99
CA LEU A 210 2.58 12.67 -11.53
C LEU A 210 2.03 13.94 -10.89
N ASP A 211 2.20 15.10 -11.53
CA ASP A 211 1.68 16.36 -11.02
C ASP A 211 0.14 16.41 -11.03
N LYS A 212 -0.48 15.89 -12.10
CA LYS A 212 -1.94 15.68 -12.15
C LYS A 212 -2.41 14.69 -11.09
N PHE A 213 -1.67 13.59 -10.92
CA PHE A 213 -1.97 12.58 -9.91
C PHE A 213 -1.90 13.15 -8.50
N GLU A 214 -0.84 13.87 -8.15
CA GLU A 214 -0.71 14.54 -6.87
C GLU A 214 -1.88 15.50 -6.61
N LYS A 215 -2.24 16.30 -7.62
CA LYS A 215 -3.38 17.20 -7.54
C LYS A 215 -4.67 16.45 -7.25
N SER A 216 -4.97 15.36 -7.96
CA SER A 216 -6.18 14.57 -7.72
C SER A 216 -6.24 13.96 -6.31
N VAL A 217 -5.08 13.54 -5.78
CA VAL A 217 -4.95 13.03 -4.40
C VAL A 217 -5.20 14.14 -3.38
N LYS A 218 -4.66 15.34 -3.62
CA LYS A 218 -4.90 16.53 -2.80
C LYS A 218 -6.35 16.96 -2.84
N ASP A 219 -6.99 16.92 -4.01
CA ASP A 219 -8.40 17.24 -4.18
C ASP A 219 -9.28 16.25 -3.37
N CYS A 220 -8.98 14.94 -3.39
CA CYS A 220 -9.64 13.94 -2.53
C CYS A 220 -9.47 14.21 -1.03
N LEU A 221 -8.34 14.82 -0.64
CA LEU A 221 -8.04 15.20 0.74
C LEU A 221 -8.55 16.59 1.11
N GLU A 222 -9.02 17.38 0.15
CA GLU A 222 -9.35 18.80 0.26
C GLU A 222 -8.22 19.64 0.87
N ILE A 223 -7.02 19.56 0.28
CA ILE A 223 -5.82 20.33 0.67
C ILE A 223 -5.14 21.02 -0.52
#